data_AF-A0A838A027-F1
#
_entry.id   AF-A0A838A027-F1
#
_cell.length_a   1.000
_cell.length_b   1.000
_cell.length_c   1.000
_cell.angle_alpha   90.00
_cell.angle_beta   90.00
_cell.angle_gamma   90.00
#
_symmetry.space_group_name_H-M   'P 1'
#
loop_
_entity.id
_entity.type
_entity.pdbx_description
1 polymer ?
#
loop_
_entity_poly.entity_id
_entity_poly.type
_entity_poly.pdbx_seq_one_letter_code
_entity_poly.pdbx_strand_id
1 'polypeptide(L)'
;MPRFSPMVVDHFTNPRNSGRLTQADVTAFIGNPVCGDQILLSALIRDEAISQIGFEAYGCSASLAVASILTERLTGMPVETIATIEATQVAEWSGGLSPEQQHVAALGADVAQRLANNYRNGIHEDVSTVPGS
;
A
#
# COMPACT_ATOMS: atom_id res chain seq x y z
N MET A 1 -7.77 26.24 6.15
CA MET A 1 -8.05 24.83 6.52
C MET A 1 -6.82 24.02 6.21
N PRO A 2 -6.35 23.10 7.08
CA PRO A 2 -5.14 22.34 6.76
C PRO A 2 -5.43 21.50 5.52
N ARG A 3 -4.55 21.61 4.52
CA ARG A 3 -4.67 20.92 3.22
C ARG A 3 -4.52 19.39 3.36
N PHE A 4 -4.08 18.93 4.52
CA PHE A 4 -3.82 17.54 4.84
C PHE A 4 -4.31 17.23 6.25
N SER A 5 -4.89 16.03 6.42
CA SER A 5 -5.26 15.51 7.74
C SER A 5 -4.01 15.33 8.62
N PRO A 6 -4.08 15.55 9.95
CA PRO A 6 -2.96 15.31 10.85
C PRO A 6 -2.42 13.88 10.75
N MET A 7 -3.26 12.89 10.42
CA MET A 7 -2.80 11.51 10.17
C MET A 7 -1.89 11.42 8.93
N VAL A 8 -2.25 12.11 7.85
CA VAL A 8 -1.42 12.14 6.63
C VAL A 8 -0.06 12.78 6.91
N VAL A 9 -0.03 13.85 7.72
CA VAL A 9 1.21 14.52 8.09
C VAL A 9 2.09 13.65 8.99
N ASP A 10 1.50 12.94 9.97
CA ASP A 10 2.23 12.01 10.85
C ASP A 10 2.89 10.89 10.05
N HIS A 11 2.11 10.22 9.20
CA HIS A 11 2.60 9.12 8.36
C HIS A 11 3.55 9.56 7.25
N PHE A 12 3.44 10.80 6.79
CA PHE A 12 4.43 11.37 5.88
C PHE A 12 5.76 11.66 6.60
N THR A 13 5.70 12.18 7.83
CA THR A 13 6.90 12.56 8.59
C THR A 13 7.60 11.35 9.20
N ASN A 14 6.83 10.33 9.60
CA ASN A 14 7.33 9.10 10.19
C ASN A 14 6.63 7.87 9.56
N PRO A 15 6.99 7.51 8.32
CA PRO A 15 6.37 6.37 7.64
C PRO A 15 6.64 5.07 8.40
N ARG A 16 5.58 4.41 8.85
CA ARG A 16 5.64 3.08 9.47
C ARG A 16 5.72 2.01 8.40
N ASN A 17 6.59 1.03 8.57
CA ASN A 17 6.83 -0.09 7.64
C ASN A 17 7.48 0.31 6.31
N SER A 18 8.21 1.43 6.28
CA SER A 18 8.98 1.83 5.09
C SER A 18 10.15 0.89 4.83
N GLY A 19 10.23 0.39 3.60
CA GLY A 19 11.31 -0.48 3.14
C GLY A 19 10.80 -1.84 2.68
N ARG A 20 11.58 -2.49 1.82
CA ARG A 20 11.28 -3.81 1.31
C ARG A 20 11.69 -4.91 2.28
N LEU A 21 10.85 -5.94 2.40
CA LEU A 21 11.19 -7.17 3.10
C LEU A 21 12.06 -8.07 2.19
N THR A 22 13.25 -8.45 2.65
CA THR A 22 14.16 -9.35 1.92
C THR A 22 13.61 -10.78 1.79
N GLN A 23 12.71 -11.18 2.69
CA GLN A 23 12.08 -12.49 2.72
C GLN A 23 10.56 -12.37 2.62
N ALA A 24 10.04 -11.60 1.66
CA ALA A 24 8.61 -11.56 1.39
C ALA A 24 8.15 -12.83 0.67
N ASP A 25 7.03 -13.41 1.09
CA ASP A 25 6.36 -14.48 0.36
C ASP A 25 5.67 -13.94 -0.89
N VAL A 26 5.13 -12.72 -0.81
CA VAL A 26 4.42 -12.07 -1.92
C VAL A 26 4.81 -10.60 -2.04
N THR A 27 4.89 -10.15 -3.27
CA THR A 27 5.17 -8.78 -3.66
C THR A 27 4.11 -8.31 -4.64
N ALA A 28 3.72 -7.05 -4.53
CA ALA A 28 2.82 -6.40 -5.46
C ALA A 28 3.35 -5.01 -5.78
N PHE A 29 3.42 -4.71 -7.07
CA PHE A 29 3.78 -3.39 -7.55
C PHE A 29 2.59 -2.79 -8.27
N ILE A 30 2.35 -1.50 -8.10
CA ILE A 30 1.44 -0.74 -8.94
C ILE A 30 2.07 0.60 -9.27
N GLY A 31 1.91 1.04 -10.50
CA GLY A 31 2.35 2.35 -10.95
C GLY A 31 1.25 3.00 -11.77
N ASN A 32 0.92 4.25 -11.46
CA ASN A 32 0.01 5.03 -12.27
C ASN A 32 0.78 6.01 -13.15
N PRO A 33 0.87 5.76 -14.47
CA PRO A 33 1.59 6.63 -15.40
C PRO A 33 0.96 8.02 -15.56
N VAL A 34 -0.30 8.19 -15.14
CA VAL A 34 -0.99 9.50 -15.18
C VAL A 34 -0.47 10.44 -14.10
N CYS A 35 -0.22 9.92 -12.90
CA CYS A 35 0.17 10.70 -11.73
C CYS A 35 1.67 10.60 -11.42
N GLY A 36 2.35 9.59 -11.97
CA GLY A 36 3.75 9.26 -11.64
C GLY A 36 3.92 8.51 -10.32
N ASP A 37 2.82 8.23 -9.62
CA ASP A 37 2.82 7.52 -8.34
C ASP A 37 3.06 6.02 -8.53
N GLN A 38 3.96 5.47 -7.74
CA GLN A 38 4.35 4.07 -7.74
C GLN A 38 4.32 3.56 -6.30
N ILE A 39 3.70 2.40 -6.07
CA ILE A 39 3.66 1.75 -4.77
C ILE A 39 4.08 0.29 -4.95
N LEU A 40 5.05 -0.12 -4.16
CA LEU A 40 5.49 -1.49 -4.02
C LEU A 40 5.18 -1.96 -2.60
N LEU A 41 4.42 -3.05 -2.50
CA LEU A 41 4.15 -3.75 -1.27
C LEU A 41 4.91 -5.09 -1.28
N SER A 42 5.47 -5.42 -0.13
CA SER A 42 6.14 -6.70 0.13
C SER A 42 5.56 -7.26 1.43
N ALA A 43 5.03 -8.47 1.41
CA ALA A 43 4.42 -9.08 2.58
C ALA A 43 4.92 -10.51 2.81
N LEU A 44 5.14 -10.83 4.08
CA LEU A 44 5.39 -12.16 4.60
C LEU A 44 4.07 -12.69 5.15
N ILE A 45 3.64 -13.84 4.67
CA ILE A 45 2.35 -14.44 5.05
C ILE A 45 2.61 -15.69 5.85
N ARG A 46 2.00 -15.78 7.04
CA ARG A 46 2.05 -16.97 7.90
C ARG A 46 0.64 -17.28 8.36
N ASP A 47 0.27 -18.55 8.30
CA ASP A 47 -1.06 -19.01 8.71
C ASP A 47 -2.20 -18.21 8.03
N GLU A 48 -2.06 -17.93 6.72
CA GLU A 48 -3.03 -17.18 5.90
C GLU A 48 -3.24 -15.70 6.31
N ALA A 49 -2.39 -15.17 7.19
CA ALA A 49 -2.39 -13.79 7.62
C ALA A 49 -1.05 -13.09 7.35
N ILE A 50 -1.09 -11.77 7.15
CA ILE A 50 0.13 -10.96 6.98
C ILE A 50 0.87 -10.93 8.32
N SER A 51 2.00 -11.61 8.38
CA SER A 51 2.89 -11.58 9.54
C SER A 51 3.74 -10.31 9.55
N GLN A 52 4.28 -9.93 8.39
CA GLN A 52 5.02 -8.69 8.21
C GLN A 52 4.71 -8.10 6.85
N ILE A 53 4.70 -6.78 6.76
CA ILE A 53 4.54 -6.07 5.49
C ILE A 53 5.49 -4.87 5.49
N GLY A 54 6.10 -4.62 4.35
CA GLY A 54 6.94 -3.48 4.06
C GLY A 54 6.49 -2.82 2.77
N PHE A 55 6.57 -1.50 2.69
CA PHE A 55 6.20 -0.75 1.50
C PHE A 55 7.30 0.20 1.03
N GLU A 56 7.31 0.44 -0.27
CA GLU A 56 8.08 1.47 -0.93
C GLU A 56 7.15 2.23 -1.86
N ALA A 57 6.86 3.48 -1.53
CA ALA A 57 6.05 4.36 -2.37
C ALA A 57 6.91 5.51 -2.89
N TYR A 58 6.77 5.81 -4.18
CA TYR A 58 7.42 6.92 -4.86
C TYR A 58 6.33 7.77 -5.52
N GLY A 59 6.36 9.08 -5.28
CA GLY A 59 5.35 9.98 -5.82
C GLY A 59 4.96 11.07 -4.84
N CYS A 60 3.67 11.42 -4.83
CA CYS A 60 3.16 12.49 -3.98
C CYS A 60 3.25 12.14 -2.48
N SER A 61 3.42 13.17 -1.63
CA SER A 61 3.46 13.00 -0.16
C SER A 61 2.20 12.32 0.41
N ALA A 62 1.05 12.56 -0.22
CA ALA A 62 -0.20 11.87 0.09
C ALA A 62 -0.12 10.36 -0.21
N SER A 63 0.49 9.97 -1.32
CA SER A 63 0.69 8.55 -1.69
C SER A 63 1.58 7.82 -0.70
N LEU A 64 2.68 8.43 -0.25
CA LEU A 64 3.53 7.85 0.79
C LEU A 64 2.76 7.67 2.12
N ALA A 65 2.03 8.71 2.54
CA ALA A 65 1.27 8.65 3.78
C ALA A 65 0.16 7.59 3.73
N VAL A 66 -0.59 7.53 2.63
CA VAL A 66 -1.66 6.54 2.42
C VAL A 66 -1.08 5.12 2.39
N ALA A 67 0.05 4.91 1.72
CA ALA A 67 0.73 3.61 1.70
C ALA A 67 1.18 3.17 3.10
N SER A 68 1.71 4.09 3.89
CA SER A 68 2.09 3.81 5.28
C SER A 68 0.88 3.44 6.14
N ILE A 69 -0.20 4.22 6.07
CA ILE A 69 -1.44 3.93 6.81
C ILE A 69 -2.01 2.57 6.40
N LEU A 70 -2.07 2.32 5.09
CA LEU A 70 -2.55 1.07 4.52
C LEU A 70 -1.74 -0.10 5.09
N THR A 71 -0.41 -0.08 4.97
CA THR A 71 0.44 -1.20 5.41
C THR A 71 0.39 -1.46 6.91
N GLU A 72 0.27 -0.42 7.73
CA GLU A 72 0.02 -0.60 9.16
C GLU A 72 -1.30 -1.35 9.41
N ARG A 73 -2.37 -1.00 8.69
CA ARG A 73 -3.66 -1.68 8.80
C ARG A 73 -3.62 -3.11 8.28
N LEU A 74 -2.91 -3.36 7.18
CA LEU A 74 -2.79 -4.68 6.58
C LEU A 74 -1.99 -5.66 7.46
N THR A 75 -1.11 -5.15 8.32
CA THR A 75 -0.31 -5.99 9.24
C THR A 75 -1.22 -6.77 10.18
N GLY A 76 -1.15 -8.10 10.16
CA GLY A 76 -1.96 -8.99 11.00
C GLY A 76 -3.34 -9.30 10.44
N MET A 77 -3.75 -8.74 9.29
CA MET A 77 -5.02 -9.10 8.65
C MET A 77 -4.88 -10.38 7.78
N PRO A 78 -5.95 -11.19 7.68
CA PRO A 78 -5.98 -12.32 6.77
C PRO A 78 -6.03 -11.83 5.33
N VAL A 79 -5.34 -12.55 4.44
CA VAL A 79 -5.20 -12.15 3.03
C VAL A 79 -6.54 -12.00 2.32
N GLU A 80 -7.54 -12.80 2.70
CA GLU A 80 -8.90 -12.71 2.16
C GLU A 80 -9.58 -11.37 2.46
N THR A 81 -9.37 -10.80 3.66
CA THR A 81 -9.90 -9.47 4.00
C THR A 81 -9.24 -8.39 3.16
N ILE A 82 -7.95 -8.53 2.87
CA ILE A 82 -7.18 -7.56 2.09
C ILE A 82 -7.72 -7.46 0.66
N ALA A 83 -8.14 -8.57 0.07
CA ALA A 83 -8.79 -8.61 -1.25
C ALA A 83 -10.12 -7.86 -1.31
N THR A 84 -10.73 -7.55 -0.16
CA THR A 84 -12.02 -6.84 -0.06
C THR A 84 -11.90 -5.35 0.28
N ILE A 85 -10.66 -4.85 0.47
CA ILE A 85 -10.44 -3.45 0.82
C ILE A 85 -10.77 -2.57 -0.39
N GLU A 86 -11.60 -1.54 -0.13
CA GLU A 86 -11.99 -0.56 -1.14
C GLU A 86 -11.33 0.80 -0.89
N ALA A 87 -11.27 1.61 -1.95
CA ALA A 87 -10.69 2.96 -1.91
C ALA A 87 -11.37 3.86 -0.86
N THR A 88 -12.67 3.69 -0.66
CA THR A 88 -13.45 4.43 0.36
C THR A 88 -12.90 4.18 1.76
N GLN A 89 -12.58 2.94 2.08
CA GLN A 89 -12.05 2.55 3.38
C GLN A 89 -10.63 3.09 3.62
N VAL A 90 -9.80 3.10 2.57
CA VAL A 90 -8.46 3.74 2.60
C VAL A 90 -8.56 5.25 2.81
N ALA A 91 -9.55 5.89 2.18
CA ALA A 91 -9.82 7.32 2.37
C ALA A 91 -10.32 7.63 3.80
N GLU A 92 -11.10 6.75 4.41
CA GLU A 92 -11.51 6.86 5.80
C GLU A 92 -10.34 6.72 6.76
N TRP A 93 -9.45 5.74 6.55
CA TRP A 93 -8.26 5.54 7.39
C TRP A 93 -7.29 6.72 7.35
N SER A 94 -7.20 7.41 6.22
CA SER A 94 -6.42 8.65 6.09
C SER A 94 -7.09 9.88 6.69
N GLY A 95 -8.30 9.74 7.24
CA GLY A 95 -9.03 10.78 7.96
C GLY A 95 -9.79 11.72 7.03
N GLY A 96 -10.12 11.26 5.83
CA GLY A 96 -10.78 12.04 4.80
C GLY A 96 -9.77 12.66 3.84
N LEU A 97 -9.78 12.16 2.61
CA LEU A 97 -9.01 12.73 1.50
C LEU A 97 -9.85 13.73 0.72
N SER A 98 -9.19 14.79 0.22
CA SER A 98 -9.84 15.74 -0.68
C SER A 98 -10.16 15.08 -2.03
N PRO A 99 -11.10 15.61 -2.83
CA PRO A 99 -11.45 15.05 -4.14
C PRO A 99 -10.24 14.87 -5.06
N GLU A 100 -9.27 15.79 -4.98
CA GLU A 100 -8.02 15.74 -5.73
C GLU A 100 -7.11 14.57 -5.34
N GLN A 101 -7.30 13.96 -4.17
CA GLN A 101 -6.49 12.88 -3.59
C GLN A 101 -7.18 11.51 -3.63
N GLN A 102 -8.40 11.42 -4.15
CA GLN A 102 -9.14 10.14 -4.22
C GLN A 102 -8.41 9.08 -5.06
N HIS A 103 -7.65 9.51 -6.08
CA HIS A 103 -6.85 8.61 -6.91
C HIS A 103 -5.78 7.86 -6.09
N VAL A 104 -5.26 8.47 -5.03
CA VAL A 104 -4.26 7.85 -4.14
C VAL A 104 -4.88 6.72 -3.34
N ALA A 105 -6.10 6.93 -2.82
CA ALA A 105 -6.82 5.89 -2.11
C ALA A 105 -7.22 4.73 -3.02
N ALA A 106 -7.62 5.01 -4.26
CA ALA A 106 -7.87 3.99 -5.27
C ALA A 106 -6.61 3.16 -5.52
N LEU A 107 -5.46 3.83 -5.74
CA LEU A 107 -4.18 3.16 -5.96
C LEU A 107 -3.76 2.28 -4.77
N GLY A 108 -4.00 2.76 -3.54
CA GLY A 108 -3.78 2.00 -2.31
C GLY A 108 -4.65 0.74 -2.22
N ALA A 109 -5.94 0.84 -2.54
CA ALA A 109 -6.83 -0.31 -2.56
C ALA A 109 -6.45 -1.32 -3.66
N ASP A 110 -6.14 -0.83 -4.86
CA ASP A 110 -5.72 -1.68 -5.99
C ASP A 110 -4.45 -2.47 -5.66
N VAL A 111 -3.44 -1.86 -5.04
CA VAL A 111 -2.21 -2.58 -4.67
C VAL A 111 -2.46 -3.63 -3.57
N ALA A 112 -3.36 -3.35 -2.62
CA ALA A 112 -3.74 -4.30 -1.59
C ALA A 112 -4.46 -5.52 -2.19
N GLN A 113 -5.43 -5.28 -3.08
CA GLN A 113 -6.13 -6.34 -3.79
C GLN A 113 -5.17 -7.15 -4.68
N ARG A 114 -4.25 -6.47 -5.36
CA ARG A 114 -3.22 -7.12 -6.18
C ARG A 114 -2.29 -8.00 -5.34
N LEU A 115 -1.88 -7.55 -4.15
CA LEU A 115 -1.09 -8.34 -3.21
C LEU A 115 -1.83 -9.63 -2.82
N ALA A 116 -3.11 -9.53 -2.48
CA ALA A 116 -3.92 -10.68 -2.11
C ALA A 116 -4.10 -11.65 -3.30
N ASN A 117 -4.34 -11.12 -4.50
CA ASN A 117 -4.47 -11.91 -5.71
C ASN A 117 -3.16 -12.60 -6.10
N ASN A 118 -2.01 -11.92 -5.95
CA ASN A 118 -0.70 -12.50 -6.21
C ASN A 118 -0.45 -13.69 -5.29
N TYR A 119 -0.75 -13.56 -4.00
CA TYR A 119 -0.66 -14.68 -3.06
C TYR A 119 -1.59 -15.84 -3.44
N ARG A 120 -2.86 -15.56 -3.76
CA ARG A 120 -3.84 -16.58 -4.17
C ARG A 120 -3.44 -17.33 -5.44
N ASN A 121 -2.81 -16.65 -6.38
CA ASN A 121 -2.34 -17.24 -7.64
C ASN A 121 -0.96 -17.90 -7.51
N GLY A 122 -0.30 -17.82 -6.35
CA GLY A 122 1.09 -18.25 -6.18
C GLY A 122 2.06 -17.48 -7.08
N ILE A 123 1.73 -16.23 -7.42
CA ILE A 123 2.57 -15.35 -8.23
C ILE A 123 3.45 -14.57 -7.28
N HIS A 124 4.73 -14.92 -7.28
CA HIS A 124 5.78 -14.14 -6.66
C HIS A 124 6.27 -13.19 -7.76
N GLU A 125 5.67 -12.01 -7.89
CA GLU A 125 6.15 -11.02 -8.86
C GLU A 125 7.56 -10.58 -8.43
N ASP A 126 8.56 -11.17 -9.09
CA ASP A 126 9.97 -10.90 -8.86
C ASP A 126 10.22 -9.40 -9.02
N VAL A 127 10.91 -8.85 -8.02
CA VAL A 127 11.36 -7.47 -7.90
C VAL A 127 12.03 -6.92 -9.18
N SER A 128 12.50 -7.78 -10.08
CA SER A 128 13.20 -7.40 -11.32
C SER A 128 12.35 -6.71 -12.39
N THR A 129 11.01 -6.71 -12.31
CA THR A 129 10.13 -6.00 -13.26
C THR A 129 9.73 -4.60 -12.84
N VAL A 130 10.20 -4.12 -11.68
CA VAL A 130 10.01 -2.72 -11.29
C VAL A 130 10.93 -1.85 -12.16
N PRO A 131 10.41 -0.94 -12.98
CA PRO A 131 11.26 -0.06 -13.78
C PRO A 131 12.02 0.90 -12.85
N GLY A 132 13.31 0.65 -12.62
CA GLY A 132 14.16 1.53 -11.82
C GLY A 132 15.28 0.86 -11.01
N SER A 133 15.79 -0.30 -11.44
CA SER A 133 17.13 -0.75 -11.02
C SER A 133 18.21 -0.03 -11.83
#